data_AF-A0A377LZ34-F1
#
_entry.id   AF-A0A377LZ34-F1
#
_cell.length_a   1.000
_cell.length_b   1.000
_cell.length_c   1.000
_cell.angle_alpha   90.00
_cell.angle_beta   90.00
_cell.angle_gamma   90.00
#
_symmetry.space_group_name_H-M   'P 1'
#
loop_
_entity.id
_entity.type
_entity.pdbx_description
1 polymer ?
#
loop_
_entity_poly.entity_id
_entity_poly.type
_entity_poly.pdbx_seq_one_letter_code
_entity_poly.pdbx_strand_id
1 'polypeptide(L)'
;MAERDVDSIYNGFTMCTGSYGVRADNDLVRMIETFGDRIHFTHLRATCREENPKTFHEAAHLSGDVNMVAVVDAILAEEARRKLAGDLRPIPFRPDHGHQMLDDLRKKTNPGYSAIGRLKGMAEVRGVELALKMTKYPELL
;
A
#
# COMPACT_ATOMS: atom_id res chain seq x y z
N MET A 1 -19.20 -0.23 19.18
CA MET A 1 -18.52 -1.47 18.78
C MET A 1 -19.13 -1.86 17.45
N ALA A 2 -18.37 -1.87 16.35
CA ALA A 2 -18.90 -2.43 15.11
C ALA A 2 -19.05 -3.95 15.34
N GLU A 3 -20.28 -4.45 15.28
CA GLU A 3 -20.54 -5.89 15.26
C GLU A 3 -19.76 -6.51 14.09
N ARG A 4 -18.93 -7.51 14.39
CA ARG A 4 -18.23 -8.28 13.37
C ARG A 4 -19.16 -9.41 12.95
N ASP A 5 -19.70 -9.34 11.73
CA ASP A 5 -20.57 -10.40 11.19
C ASP A 5 -19.90 -11.78 11.23
N VAL A 6 -18.57 -11.84 11.00
CA VAL A 6 -17.76 -13.06 11.08
C VAL A 6 -16.40 -12.76 11.74
N ASP A 7 -16.24 -13.18 13.00
CA ASP A 7 -15.00 -13.02 13.78
C ASP A 7 -14.02 -14.18 13.57
N SER A 8 -13.48 -14.29 12.36
CA SER A 8 -12.45 -15.29 11.99
C SER A 8 -11.25 -14.61 11.37
N ILE A 9 -10.02 -15.01 11.71
CA ILE A 9 -8.80 -14.41 11.14
C ILE A 9 -8.73 -14.53 9.61
N TYR A 10 -9.44 -15.50 9.04
CA TYR A 10 -9.55 -15.69 7.59
C TYR A 10 -10.48 -14.68 6.91
N ASN A 11 -11.29 -13.95 7.68
CA ASN A 11 -12.03 -12.79 7.22
C ASN A 11 -11.17 -11.53 7.41
N GLY A 12 -10.46 -11.13 6.35
CA GLY A 12 -9.51 -10.03 6.39
C GLY A 12 -9.59 -9.11 5.19
N PHE A 13 -8.62 -8.22 5.08
CA PHE A 13 -8.61 -7.13 4.11
C PHE A 13 -7.39 -7.21 3.20
N THR A 14 -7.61 -6.79 1.95
CA THR A 14 -6.53 -6.19 1.16
C THR A 14 -6.53 -4.68 1.41
N MET A 15 -5.44 -4.17 1.97
CA MET A 15 -5.27 -2.72 2.15
C MET A 15 -4.78 -2.11 0.82
N CYS A 16 -5.74 -1.60 0.04
CA CYS A 16 -5.44 -0.91 -1.22
C CYS A 16 -5.43 0.60 -1.02
N THR A 17 -4.24 1.18 -0.88
CA THR A 17 -4.08 2.61 -0.59
C THR A 17 -4.57 3.50 -1.72
N GLY A 18 -4.42 3.07 -2.97
CA GLY A 18 -4.92 3.83 -4.11
C GLY A 18 -6.43 3.75 -4.30
N SER A 19 -7.12 2.82 -3.65
CA SER A 19 -8.59 2.79 -3.65
C SER A 19 -9.14 3.58 -2.46
N TYR A 20 -8.72 3.25 -1.24
CA TYR A 20 -9.19 3.93 -0.04
C TYR A 20 -8.74 5.40 0.00
N GLY A 21 -7.54 5.71 -0.51
CA GLY A 21 -6.97 7.06 -0.52
C GLY A 21 -7.61 8.04 -1.49
N VAL A 22 -8.55 7.61 -2.34
CA VAL A 22 -9.31 8.51 -3.22
C VAL A 22 -10.08 9.54 -2.40
N ARG A 23 -10.70 9.12 -1.28
CA ARG A 23 -11.43 10.03 -0.41
C ARG A 23 -10.52 10.56 0.69
N ALA A 24 -10.52 11.88 0.89
CA ALA A 24 -9.67 12.54 1.88
C ALA A 24 -10.05 12.23 3.34
N ASP A 25 -11.27 11.72 3.60
CA ASP A 25 -11.73 11.36 4.94
C ASP A 25 -11.29 9.96 5.39
N ASN A 26 -10.66 9.17 4.51
CA ASN A 26 -10.05 7.90 4.88
C ASN A 26 -8.63 8.12 5.39
N ASP A 27 -8.45 7.98 6.69
CA ASP A 27 -7.13 7.94 7.32
C ASP A 27 -6.52 6.54 7.16
N LEU A 28 -5.68 6.37 6.14
CA LEU A 28 -5.09 5.08 5.79
C LEU A 28 -4.19 4.51 6.89
N VAL A 29 -3.45 5.37 7.59
CA VAL A 29 -2.57 4.94 8.69
C VAL A 29 -3.42 4.42 9.83
N ARG A 30 -4.44 5.17 10.25
CA ARG A 30 -5.36 4.73 11.30
C ARG A 30 -6.13 3.47 10.92
N MET A 31 -6.48 3.28 9.65
CA MET A 31 -7.09 2.03 9.17
C MET A 31 -6.13 0.84 9.35
N ILE A 32 -4.84 1.02 9.03
CA ILE A 32 -3.81 -0.02 9.23
C ILE A 32 -3.63 -0.30 10.72
N GLU A 33 -3.53 0.71 11.57
CA GLU A 33 -3.39 0.54 13.03
C GLU A 33 -4.61 -0.15 13.65
N THR A 34 -5.81 0.12 13.14
CA THR A 34 -7.06 -0.44 13.68
C THR A 34 -7.31 -1.89 13.23
N PHE A 35 -6.95 -2.23 11.99
CA PHE A 35 -7.29 -3.52 11.35
C PHE A 35 -6.06 -4.34 10.95
N GLY A 36 -4.87 -3.95 11.41
CA GLY A 36 -3.58 -4.52 10.99
C GLY A 36 -3.49 -6.03 11.17
N ASP A 37 -4.07 -6.57 12.23
CA ASP A 37 -4.14 -8.02 12.52
C ASP A 37 -4.84 -8.83 11.41
N ARG A 38 -5.69 -8.15 10.62
CA ARG A 38 -6.53 -8.71 9.55
C ARG A 38 -6.13 -8.26 8.16
N ILE A 39 -5.09 -7.44 8.01
CA ILE A 39 -4.55 -7.11 6.69
C ILE A 39 -3.67 -8.28 6.22
N HIS A 40 -4.11 -8.98 5.18
CA HIS A 40 -3.41 -10.15 4.62
C HIS A 40 -2.71 -9.86 3.30
N PHE A 41 -2.98 -8.70 2.71
CA PHE A 41 -2.35 -8.28 1.46
C PHE A 41 -2.43 -6.76 1.31
N THR A 42 -1.50 -6.16 0.57
CA THR A 42 -1.50 -4.72 0.30
C THR A 42 -1.31 -4.41 -1.19
N HIS A 43 -2.02 -3.39 -1.65
CA HIS A 43 -1.75 -2.73 -2.93
C HIS A 43 -1.20 -1.35 -2.60
N LEU A 44 0.10 -1.16 -2.83
CA LEU A 44 0.80 0.07 -2.51
C LEU A 44 0.98 0.90 -3.78
N ARG A 45 0.00 1.76 -4.04
CA ARG A 45 0.00 2.80 -5.08
C ARG A 45 -0.65 4.08 -4.55
N ALA A 46 -0.59 5.16 -5.31
CA ALA A 46 -1.18 6.44 -4.95
C ALA A 46 -2.03 7.02 -6.09
N THR A 47 -3.13 7.69 -5.73
CA THR A 47 -3.88 8.58 -6.62
C THR A 47 -3.57 10.02 -6.28
N CYS A 48 -3.91 10.95 -7.18
CA CYS A 48 -3.91 12.38 -6.92
C CYS A 48 -5.27 12.94 -7.29
N ARG A 49 -5.98 13.52 -6.33
CA ARG A 49 -7.21 14.28 -6.56
C ARG A 49 -6.90 15.57 -7.30
N GLU A 50 -7.85 15.96 -8.13
CA GLU A 50 -7.78 17.22 -8.90
C GLU A 50 -8.60 18.31 -8.20
N GLU A 51 -8.81 19.44 -8.88
CA GLU A 51 -9.60 20.55 -8.34
C GLU A 51 -11.01 20.12 -7.90
N ASN A 52 -11.66 19.27 -8.69
CA ASN A 52 -12.85 18.56 -8.22
C ASN A 52 -12.40 17.35 -7.38
N PRO A 53 -12.74 17.28 -6.08
CA PRO A 53 -12.25 16.22 -5.18
C PRO A 53 -12.78 14.81 -5.52
N LYS A 54 -13.75 14.69 -6.44
CA LYS A 54 -14.23 13.42 -6.98
C LYS A 54 -13.53 12.99 -8.26
N THR A 55 -12.75 13.89 -8.86
CA THR A 55 -11.88 13.60 -10.00
C THR A 55 -10.48 13.31 -9.48
N PHE A 56 -9.88 12.23 -9.97
CA PHE A 56 -8.52 11.84 -9.62
C PHE A 56 -7.88 11.08 -10.77
N HIS A 57 -6.55 11.05 -10.77
CA HIS A 57 -5.76 10.20 -11.65
C HIS A 57 -4.78 9.34 -10.85
N GLU A 58 -4.26 8.29 -11.48
CA GLU A 58 -3.16 7.49 -10.92
C GLU A 58 -1.89 8.33 -10.85
N ALA A 59 -1.31 8.48 -9.67
CA ALA A 59 -0.08 9.24 -9.45
C ALA A 59 1.15 8.34 -9.54
N ALA A 60 2.34 8.93 -9.58
CA ALA A 60 3.55 8.17 -9.24
C ALA A 60 3.47 7.74 -7.76
N HIS A 61 4.01 6.57 -7.43
CA HIS A 61 3.79 5.90 -6.13
C HIS A 61 4.16 6.74 -4.91
N LEU A 62 5.12 7.67 -5.04
CA LEU A 62 5.58 8.56 -3.97
C LEU A 62 5.18 10.04 -4.17
N SER A 63 4.27 10.34 -5.11
CA SER A 63 3.92 11.72 -5.48
C SER A 63 2.42 11.97 -5.62
N GLY A 64 1.60 11.16 -4.93
CA GLY A 64 0.15 11.35 -4.85
C GLY A 64 -0.31 11.78 -3.46
N ASP A 65 -1.61 11.66 -3.22
CA ASP A 65 -2.26 11.97 -1.93
C ASP A 65 -1.88 11.00 -0.81
N VAL A 66 -1.35 9.82 -1.15
CA VAL A 66 -0.95 8.81 -0.17
C VAL A 66 0.43 9.15 0.36
N ASN A 67 0.53 9.39 1.68
CA ASN A 67 1.81 9.41 2.36
C ASN A 67 2.37 7.98 2.45
N MET A 68 3.02 7.52 1.39
CA MET A 68 3.49 6.15 1.25
C MET A 68 4.50 5.76 2.33
N VAL A 69 5.33 6.71 2.81
CA VAL A 69 6.28 6.46 3.89
C VAL A 69 5.53 6.10 5.18
N ALA A 70 4.53 6.89 5.56
CA ALA A 70 3.74 6.63 6.77
C ALA A 70 2.90 5.34 6.66
N VAL A 71 2.37 5.03 5.47
CA VAL A 71 1.68 3.76 5.21
C VAL A 71 2.61 2.57 5.40
N VAL A 72 3.80 2.59 4.79
CA VAL A 72 4.77 1.50 4.90
C VAL A 72 5.26 1.36 6.34
N ASP A 73 5.48 2.48 7.03
CA ASP A 73 5.83 2.51 8.46
C ASP A 73 4.78 1.81 9.32
N ALA A 74 3.49 2.10 9.10
CA ALA A 74 2.38 1.45 9.83
C ALA A 74 2.28 -0.06 9.53
N ILE A 75 2.54 -0.47 8.28
CA ILE A 75 2.56 -1.90 7.90
C ILE A 75 3.72 -2.61 8.62
N LEU A 76 4.92 -2.03 8.61
CA LEU A 76 6.10 -2.59 9.29
C LEU A 76 5.90 -2.66 10.80
N ALA A 77 5.25 -1.66 11.40
CA ALA A 77 4.87 -1.70 12.81
C ALA A 77 3.98 -2.91 13.13
N GLU A 78 3.00 -3.22 12.27
CA GLU A 78 2.16 -4.41 12.41
C GLU A 78 2.95 -5.71 12.21
N GLU A 79 3.84 -5.78 11.21
CA GLU A 79 4.70 -6.96 11.03
C GLU A 79 5.62 -7.21 12.24
N ALA A 80 6.21 -6.14 12.80
CA ALA A 80 7.01 -6.22 14.02
C ALA A 80 6.17 -6.69 15.22
N ARG A 81 4.95 -6.16 15.37
CA ARG A 81 4.01 -6.58 16.42
C ARG A 81 3.64 -8.06 16.29
N ARG A 82 3.35 -8.55 15.07
CA ARG A 82 3.10 -9.97 14.80
C ARG A 82 4.30 -10.82 15.20
N LYS A 83 5.51 -10.45 14.75
CA LYS A 83 6.74 -11.17 15.07
C LYS A 83 6.97 -11.27 16.57
N LEU A 84 6.79 -10.18 17.31
CA LEU A 84 6.90 -10.16 18.78
C LEU A 84 5.88 -11.10 19.46
N ALA A 85 4.68 -11.23 18.88
CA ALA A 85 3.65 -12.14 19.36
C ALA A 85 3.83 -13.61 18.90
N GLY A 86 4.93 -13.93 18.20
CA GLY A 86 5.19 -15.27 17.66
C GLY A 86 4.44 -15.59 16.36
N ASP A 87 3.80 -14.60 15.75
CA ASP A 87 3.13 -14.73 14.46
C ASP A 87 4.07 -14.27 13.33
N LEU A 88 4.42 -15.19 12.44
CA LEU A 88 5.38 -14.96 11.35
C LEU A 88 4.71 -14.70 9.99
N ARG A 89 3.39 -14.49 9.96
CA ARG A 89 2.66 -14.21 8.71
C ARG A 89 3.10 -12.86 8.11
N PRO A 90 3.69 -12.83 6.91
CA PRO A 90 4.05 -11.57 6.26
C PRO A 90 2.81 -10.83 5.76
N ILE A 91 2.96 -9.55 5.45
CA ILE A 91 1.96 -8.77 4.70
C ILE A 91 2.51 -8.55 3.29
N PRO A 92 2.25 -9.46 2.33
CA PRO A 92 2.74 -9.29 0.97
C PRO A 92 2.17 -8.01 0.33
N PHE A 93 2.94 -7.43 -0.60
CA PHE A 93 2.53 -6.25 -1.35
C PHE A 93 2.75 -6.41 -2.85
N ARG A 94 1.99 -5.63 -3.62
CA ARG A 94 2.28 -5.35 -5.04
C ARG A 94 2.16 -3.85 -5.31
N PRO A 95 2.86 -3.30 -6.33
CA PRO A 95 2.78 -1.88 -6.71
C PRO A 95 1.45 -1.50 -7.36
N ASP A 96 0.55 -2.47 -7.53
CA ASP A 96 -0.76 -2.35 -8.15
C ASP A 96 -0.75 -1.89 -9.61
N HIS A 97 -0.93 -0.59 -9.84
CA HIS A 97 -0.92 0.04 -11.17
C HIS A 97 0.39 0.82 -11.37
N GLY A 98 0.75 1.03 -12.63
CA GLY A 98 1.87 1.89 -13.00
C GLY A 98 1.58 2.63 -14.29
N HIS A 99 2.20 3.80 -14.46
CA HIS A 99 2.06 4.57 -15.70
C HIS A 99 2.63 3.79 -16.89
N GLN A 100 1.98 3.94 -18.04
CA GLN A 100 2.55 3.49 -19.30
C GLN A 100 3.68 4.46 -19.68
N MET A 101 4.91 3.96 -19.77
CA MET A 101 6.09 4.79 -19.96
C MET A 101 7.18 4.06 -20.74
N LEU A 102 8.15 4.81 -21.29
CA LEU A 102 9.26 4.30 -22.09
C LEU A 102 8.75 3.36 -23.21
N ASP A 103 9.38 2.20 -23.40
CA ASP A 103 9.05 1.22 -24.43
C ASP A 103 7.60 0.75 -24.38
N ASP A 104 6.95 0.81 -23.21
CA ASP A 104 5.56 0.37 -23.08
C ASP A 104 4.58 1.31 -23.78
N LEU A 105 4.93 2.58 -24.03
CA LEU A 105 4.10 3.52 -24.80
C LEU A 105 3.85 3.08 -26.25
N ARG A 106 4.74 2.24 -26.79
CA ARG A 106 4.65 1.72 -28.17
C ARG A 106 3.94 0.36 -28.25
N LYS A 107 3.41 -0.13 -27.13
CA LYS A 107 2.77 -1.44 -27.02
C LYS A 107 1.27 -1.28 -26.78
N LYS A 108 0.49 -2.25 -27.25
CA LYS A 108 -0.87 -2.47 -26.72
C LYS A 108 -0.72 -3.07 -25.33
N THR A 109 -1.12 -2.33 -24.30
CA THR A 109 -1.00 -2.75 -22.89
C THR A 109 -2.38 -2.90 -22.27
N ASN A 110 -2.46 -3.67 -21.18
CA ASN A 110 -3.61 -3.62 -20.29
C ASN A 110 -3.53 -2.31 -19.49
N PRO A 111 -4.59 -1.47 -19.44
CA PRO A 111 -4.56 -0.17 -18.78
C PRO A 111 -4.08 -0.26 -17.32
N GLY A 112 -2.99 0.45 -16.99
CA GLY A 112 -2.37 0.44 -15.65
C GLY A 112 -1.47 -0.77 -15.36
N TYR A 113 -1.39 -1.76 -16.25
CA TYR A 113 -0.66 -3.02 -16.06
C TYR A 113 0.54 -3.18 -16.99
N SER A 114 1.05 -2.10 -17.59
CA SER A 114 2.36 -2.09 -18.24
C SER A 114 3.47 -2.48 -17.24
N ALA A 115 4.63 -2.92 -17.76
CA ALA A 115 5.68 -3.48 -16.91
C ALA A 115 6.53 -2.37 -16.28
N ILE A 116 6.99 -1.40 -17.07
CA ILE A 116 8.03 -0.46 -16.66
C ILE A 116 7.53 0.47 -15.54
N GLY A 117 6.31 0.98 -15.64
CA GLY A 117 5.73 1.82 -14.58
C GLY A 117 5.52 1.08 -13.26
N ARG A 118 5.08 -0.19 -13.31
CA ARG A 118 4.91 -1.01 -12.10
C ARG A 118 6.25 -1.43 -11.50
N LEU A 119 7.26 -1.72 -12.34
CA LEU A 119 8.62 -1.97 -11.89
C LEU A 119 9.19 -0.74 -11.16
N LYS A 120 8.99 0.46 -11.71
CA LYS A 120 9.39 1.71 -11.05
C LYS A 120 8.73 1.84 -9.67
N GLY A 121 7.39 1.70 -9.59
CA GLY A 121 6.67 1.77 -8.33
C GLY A 121 7.12 0.72 -7.30
N MET A 122 7.38 -0.51 -7.75
CA MET A 122 7.94 -1.56 -6.91
C MET A 122 9.31 -1.16 -6.35
N ALA A 123 10.18 -0.61 -7.19
CA ALA A 123 11.51 -0.17 -6.78
C ALA A 123 11.46 0.98 -5.77
N GLU A 124 10.53 1.93 -5.96
CA GLU A 124 10.29 3.06 -5.04
C GLU A 124 9.86 2.56 -3.66
N VAL A 125 8.82 1.72 -3.59
CA VAL A 125 8.28 1.21 -2.32
C VAL A 125 9.29 0.31 -1.61
N ARG A 126 10.02 -0.54 -2.35
CA ARG A 126 11.11 -1.36 -1.79
C ARG A 126 12.20 -0.49 -1.13
N GLY A 127 12.52 0.66 -1.73
CA GLY A 127 13.50 1.59 -1.16
C GLY A 127 13.01 2.18 0.17
N VAL A 128 11.74 2.59 0.23
CA VAL A 128 11.10 3.09 1.45
C VAL A 128 11.08 2.02 2.55
N GLU A 129 10.63 0.81 2.21
CA GLU A 129 10.58 -0.33 3.13
C GLU A 129 11.95 -0.64 3.72
N LEU A 130 12.98 -0.79 2.86
CA LEU A 130 14.33 -1.12 3.31
C LEU A 130 14.91 -0.03 4.22
N ALA A 131 14.73 1.25 3.87
CA ALA A 131 15.21 2.35 4.68
C ALA A 131 14.55 2.37 6.07
N LEU A 132 13.24 2.15 6.16
CA LEU A 132 12.52 2.05 7.43
C LEU A 132 12.97 0.82 8.25
N LYS A 133 13.17 -0.34 7.63
CA LYS A 133 13.73 -1.52 8.31
C LYS A 133 15.11 -1.24 8.88
N MET A 134 16.00 -0.64 8.11
CA MET A 134 17.36 -0.33 8.58
C MET A 134 17.41 0.70 9.70
N THR A 135 16.45 1.63 9.75
CA THR A 135 16.51 2.79 10.68
C THR A 135 15.57 2.67 11.88
N LYS A 136 14.50 1.89 11.78
CA LYS A 136 13.43 1.82 12.80
C LYS A 136 13.02 0.39 13.17
N TYR A 137 13.11 -0.57 12.24
CA TYR A 137 12.70 -1.96 12.46
C TYR A 137 13.81 -2.97 12.12
N PRO A 138 15.00 -2.87 12.73
CA PRO A 138 16.13 -3.76 12.42
C PRO A 138 15.82 -5.24 12.72
N GLU A 139 14.85 -5.51 13.59
CA GLU A 139 14.34 -6.86 13.86
C GLU A 139 13.57 -7.48 12.69
N LEU A 140 13.17 -6.71 11.68
CA LEU A 140 12.49 -7.21 10.47
C LEU A 140 13.44 -7.45 9.28
N LEU A 141 14.75 -7.28 9.50
CA LEU A 141 15.80 -7.64 8.54
C LEU A 141 16.11 -9.15 8.55
#